data_AF-Q215M0-F1
#
_entry.id   AF-Q215M0-F1
#
_cell.length_a   1.000
_cell.length_b   1.000
_cell.length_c   1.000
_cell.angle_alpha   90.00
_cell.angle_beta   90.00
_cell.angle_gamma   90.00
#
_symmetry.space_group_name_H-M   'P 1'
#
loop_
_entity.id
_entity.type
_entity.pdbx_description
1 polymer ?
#
loop_
_entity_poly.entity_id
_entity_poly.type
_entity_poly.pdbx_seq_one_letter_code
_entity_poly.pdbx_strand_id
1 'polypeptide(L)' 'MNNIVMKFLKDESGATAIEYGLIASLIALAIITALTTIGSNLSTKLGEVGAALTTPEPKK' A
#
# COMPACT_ATOMS: atom_id res chain seq x y z
N MET A 1 -25.97 -37.14 3.84
CA MET A 1 -25.02 -36.29 4.61
C MET A 1 -23.57 -36.37 4.12
N ASN A 2 -23.09 -37.52 3.65
CA ASN A 2 -21.68 -37.67 3.22
C ASN A 2 -21.24 -36.80 2.03
N ASN A 3 -22.16 -36.46 1.12
CA ASN A 3 -21.80 -35.81 -0.14
C ASN A 3 -21.36 -34.34 0.00
N ILE A 4 -21.84 -33.62 1.01
CA ILE A 4 -21.49 -32.20 1.23
C ILE A 4 -20.08 -32.10 1.82
N VAL A 5 -19.78 -32.92 2.82
CA VAL A 5 -18.45 -32.98 3.45
C VAL A 5 -17.39 -33.42 2.44
N MET A 6 -17.69 -34.38 1.56
CA MET A 6 -16.76 -34.81 0.51
C MET A 6 -16.56 -33.77 -0.60
N LYS A 7 -17.56 -32.93 -0.89
CA LYS A 7 -17.41 -31.81 -1.84
C LYS A 7 -16.56 -30.68 -1.23
N PHE A 8 -16.73 -30.38 0.05
CA PHE A 8 -15.92 -29.39 0.76
C PHE A 8 -14.45 -29.84 0.88
N LEU A 9 -14.20 -31.11 1.19
CA LEU A 9 -12.84 -31.66 1.25
C LEU A 9 -12.12 -31.74 -0.12
N LYS A 10 -12.86 -31.61 -1.23
CA LYS A 10 -12.31 -31.56 -2.60
C LYS A 10 -12.25 -30.14 -3.16
N ASP A 11 -12.62 -29.14 -2.36
CA ASP A 11 -12.68 -27.76 -2.79
C ASP A 11 -11.32 -27.08 -2.60
N GLU A 12 -10.56 -26.98 -3.69
CA GLU A 12 -9.27 -26.30 -3.72
C GLU A 12 -9.40 -24.77 -3.84
N SER A 13 -10.62 -24.24 -3.96
CA SER A 13 -10.81 -22.78 -4.10
C SER A 13 -10.26 -22.00 -2.90
N GLY A 14 -10.32 -22.57 -1.69
CA GLY A 14 -9.69 -22.00 -0.50
C GLY A 14 -8.16 -21.98 -0.56
N ALA A 15 -7.53 -23.03 -1.10
CA ALA A 15 -6.08 -23.09 -1.29
C ALA A 15 -5.63 -22.05 -2.33
N THR A 16 -6.36 -21.93 -3.45
CA THR A 16 -6.07 -20.88 -4.45
C THR A 16 -6.27 -19.47 -3.92
N ALA A 17 -7.24 -19.25 -3.01
CA ALA A 17 -7.45 -17.95 -2.38
C ALA A 17 -6.26 -17.52 -1.49
N ILE A 18 -5.57 -18.46 -0.85
CA ILE A 18 -4.36 -18.18 -0.06
C ILE A 18 -3.17 -17.82 -0.96
N GLU A 19 -3.03 -18.48 -2.11
CA GLU A 19 -1.96 -18.17 -3.07
C GLU A 19 -2.11 -16.77 -3.67
N TYR A 20 -3.29 -16.44 -4.21
CA TYR A 20 -3.56 -15.11 -4.73
C TYR A 20 -3.63 -14.06 -3.62
N GLY A 21 -4.07 -14.44 -2.41
CA GLY A 21 -4.07 -13.58 -1.23
C GLY A 21 -2.66 -13.15 -0.83
N LEU A 22 -1.70 -14.07 -0.87
CA LEU A 22 -0.30 -13.75 -0.59
C LEU A 22 0.29 -12.79 -1.63
N ILE A 23 0.07 -13.05 -2.92
CA ILE A 23 0.53 -12.17 -4.01
C ILE A 23 -0.09 -10.77 -3.87
N ALA A 24 -1.41 -10.69 -3.62
CA ALA A 24 -2.11 -9.43 -3.41
C ALA A 24 -1.55 -8.67 -2.20
N SER A 25 -1.24 -9.36 -1.10
CA SER A 25 -0.65 -8.74 0.09
C SER A 25 0.74 -8.13 -0.16
N LEU A 26 1.58 -8.80 -0.96
CA LEU A 26 2.91 -8.32 -1.31
C LEU A 26 2.85 -7.10 -2.24
N ILE A 27 1.94 -7.11 -3.21
CA ILE A 27 1.69 -5.96 -4.09
C ILE A 27 1.17 -4.77 -3.26
N ALA A 28 0.19 -5.01 -2.39
CA ALA A 28 -0.36 -3.97 -1.51
C ALA A 28 0.72 -3.36 -0.61
N LEU A 29 1.58 -4.18 0.00
CA LEU A 29 2.68 -3.71 0.83
C LEU A 29 3.65 -2.82 0.03
N ALA A 30 4.06 -3.25 -1.17
CA ALA A 30 4.95 -2.46 -2.01
C ALA A 30 4.34 -1.10 -2.39
N ILE A 31 3.05 -1.08 -2.73
CA ILE A 31 2.32 0.15 -3.05
C ILE A 31 2.26 1.08 -1.82
N ILE A 32 1.91 0.56 -0.64
CA ILE A 32 1.83 1.35 0.59
C ILE A 32 3.19 2.00 0.90
N THR A 33 4.28 1.24 0.79
CA THR A 33 5.64 1.76 1.01
C THR A 33 5.96 2.88 0.03
N ALA A 34 5.73 2.66 -1.27
CA ALA A 34 5.99 3.66 -2.30
C ALA A 34 5.19 4.95 -2.08
N LEU A 35 3.89 4.83 -1.81
CA LEU A 35 3.02 5.98 -1.56
C LEU A 35 3.40 6.74 -0.29
N THR A 36 3.84 6.04 0.75
CA THR A 36 4.33 6.66 2.00
C THR A 36 5.57 7.52 1.73
N THR A 37 6.55 6.98 1.00
CA THR A 37 7.76 7.71 0.62
C THR A 37 7.43 8.93 -0.25
N ILE A 38 6.56 8.76 -1.26
CA ILE A 38 6.13 9.86 -2.13
C ILE A 38 5.43 10.95 -1.30
N GLY A 39 4.50 10.57 -0.42
CA GLY A 39 3.76 11.50 0.43
C GLY A 39 4.68 12.30 1.36
N SER A 40 5.66 11.62 1.99
CA SER A 40 6.67 12.29 2.83
C SER A 40 7.48 13.30 2.02
N ASN A 41 8.02 12.89 0.87
CA ASN A 41 8.83 13.76 0.03
C ASN A 41 8.05 14.97 -0.49
N LEU A 42 6.79 14.76 -0.90
CA LEU A 42 5.91 15.81 -1.35
C LEU A 42 5.62 16.82 -0.23
N SER A 43 5.31 16.34 0.98
CA SER A 43 5.10 17.18 2.16
C SER A 43 6.33 18.04 2.47
N THR A 44 7.52 17.43 2.47
CA THR A 44 8.79 18.16 2.65
C THR A 44 8.96 19.25 1.59
N LYS A 45 8.76 18.93 0.31
CA LYS A 45 8.95 19.90 -0.78
C LYS A 45 7.95 21.05 -0.73
N LEU A 46 6.68 20.77 -0.44
CA LEU A 46 5.68 21.81 -0.26
C LEU A 46 5.97 22.68 0.97
N GLY A 47 6.50 22.07 2.05
CA GLY A 47 6.98 22.80 3.23
C GLY A 47 8.14 23.74 2.91
N GLU A 48 9.13 23.29 2.12
CA GLU A 48 10.24 24.13 1.66
C GLU A 48 9.74 25.33 0.84
N VAL A 49 8.79 25.12 -0.08
CA VAL A 49 8.17 26.20 -0.86
C VAL A 49 7.45 27.18 0.05
N GLY A 50 6.64 26.71 1.01
CA GLY A 50 5.96 27.56 1.97
C GLY A 50 6.92 28.39 2.83
N ALA A 51 8.04 27.79 3.25
CA ALA A 51 9.09 28.50 3.97
C ALA A 51 9.74 29.59 3.10
N ALA A 52 10.04 29.30 1.83
CA ALA A 52 10.61 30.28 0.91
C ALA A 52 9.68 31.49 0.66
N LEU A 53 8.36 31.28 0.68
CA LEU A 53 7.38 32.36 0.52
C LEU A 53 7.21 33.24 1.76
N THR A 54 7.53 32.71 2.95
CA THR A 54 7.35 33.41 4.24
C THR A 54 8.63 33.99 4.81
N THR A 55 9.80 33.55 4.32
CA THR A 55 11.08 34.11 4.71
C THR A 55 11.30 35.42 3.94
N PRO A 56 11.31 36.59 4.60
CA PRO A 56 11.61 37.83 3.91
C PRO A 56 13.04 37.74 3.34
N GLU A 57 13.19 38.07 2.06
CA GLU A 57 14.48 38.11 1.38
C GLU A 57 15.46 38.94 2.24
N PRO A 58 16.68 38.43 2.53
CA PRO A 58 17.64 39.18 3.33
C PRO A 58 17.91 40.52 2.62
N LYS A 59 17.48 41.63 3.24
CA LYS A 59 17.79 42.97 2.75
C LYS A 59 19.31 43.10 2.72
N LYS A 60 19.87 43.19 1.51
CA LYS A 60 21.28 43.51 1.28
C LYS A 60 21.68 44.80 1.99
#